data_AF-A0A6P0JX82-F1
#
_entry.id   AF-A0A6P0JX82-F1
#
_cell.length_a   1.000
_cell.length_b   1.000
_cell.length_c   1.000
_cell.angle_alpha   90.00
_cell.angle_beta   90.00
_cell.angle_gamma   90.00
#
_symmetry.space_group_name_H-M   'P 1'
#
loop_
_entity.id
_entity.type
_entity.pdbx_description
1 polymer ?
#
loop_
_entity_poly.entity_id
_entity_poly.type
_entity_poly.pdbx_seq_one_letter_code
_entity_poly.pdbx_strand_id
1 'polypeptide(L)'
;MTVIPFLRGYPLSKTLLLLTPVVLAGCQLNLQMPTPTGEDQAKFYLQAVARGQEAYYKANGEFASSADSLNLDFKLDTPEYDYTLLSHGDHPYSFEMKAFAKEEGLPSYTGVVYIEATQEEVNAVANLCKTEHPSPTPPKLPLKPQPEQALKCPIGSVPVQ
;
A
#
# COMPACT_ATOMS: atom_id res chain seq x y z
N MET A 1 -2.44 75.62 14.77
CA MET A 1 -1.94 76.63 15.72
C MET A 1 -1.43 75.89 16.95
N THR A 2 -0.26 76.30 17.42
CA THR A 2 0.27 76.12 18.79
C THR A 2 1.06 74.84 19.10
N VAL A 3 2.09 75.03 19.93
CA VAL A 3 3.42 74.41 19.99
C VAL A 3 3.72 73.99 21.47
N ILE A 4 4.63 73.00 21.67
CA ILE A 4 5.51 72.74 22.86
C ILE A 4 4.84 72.14 24.14
N PRO A 5 5.48 71.33 25.05
CA PRO A 5 6.90 70.88 25.20
C PRO A 5 7.12 69.34 25.26
N PHE A 6 8.30 68.78 24.96
CA PHE A 6 9.60 68.75 25.68
C PHE A 6 9.64 67.90 26.98
N LEU A 7 10.23 66.69 26.80
CA LEU A 7 11.21 65.96 27.61
C LEU A 7 10.99 65.66 29.13
N ARG A 8 10.91 64.36 29.42
CA ARG A 8 11.41 63.66 30.63
C ARG A 8 11.51 62.18 30.22
N GLY A 9 12.64 61.51 30.02
CA GLY A 9 13.92 61.55 30.71
C GLY A 9 13.97 60.42 31.74
N TYR A 10 14.15 59.16 31.33
CA TYR A 10 14.56 58.00 32.18
C TYR A 10 15.16 56.87 31.30
N PRO A 11 16.00 55.98 31.87
CA PRO A 11 17.30 55.66 31.30
C PRO A 11 17.34 54.34 30.54
N LEU A 12 18.37 54.21 29.69
CA LEU A 12 18.77 52.97 29.02
C LEU A 12 18.94 51.82 30.03
N SER A 13 17.93 50.96 30.14
CA SER A 13 18.12 49.61 30.65
C SER A 13 18.58 48.74 29.48
N LYS A 14 19.85 48.35 29.51
CA LYS A 14 20.47 47.37 28.61
C LYS A 14 19.78 46.01 28.79
N THR A 15 18.67 45.79 28.10
CA THR A 15 18.13 44.44 27.91
C THR A 15 18.31 44.12 26.43
N LEU A 16 19.50 43.62 26.10
CA LEU A 16 19.78 42.99 24.82
C LEU A 16 18.96 41.70 24.76
N LEU A 17 17.73 41.79 24.26
CA LEU A 17 16.93 40.66 23.84
C LEU A 17 17.64 39.98 22.67
N LEU A 18 18.51 39.02 22.99
CA LEU A 18 19.02 38.06 22.02
C LEU A 18 17.84 37.17 21.62
N LEU A 19 17.09 37.61 20.61
CA LEU A 19 16.22 36.75 19.81
C LEU A 19 17.13 35.78 19.04
N THR A 20 17.57 34.71 19.70
CA THR A 20 18.15 33.58 18.98
C THR A 20 17.01 32.92 18.21
N PRO A 21 17.04 32.88 16.87
CA PRO A 21 16.11 32.04 16.15
C PRO A 21 16.37 30.61 16.62
N VAL A 22 15.36 30.00 17.26
CA VAL A 22 15.36 28.57 17.48
C VAL A 22 15.32 27.98 16.08
N VAL A 23 16.50 27.63 15.56
CA VAL A 23 16.60 26.82 14.36
C VAL A 23 16.04 25.47 14.78
N LEU A 24 14.74 25.26 14.52
CA LEU A 24 14.14 23.94 14.47
C LEU A 24 14.92 23.20 13.39
N ALA A 25 16.03 22.57 13.78
CA ALA A 25 16.66 21.54 12.99
C ALA A 25 15.62 20.43 12.89
N GLY A 26 14.74 20.53 11.90
CA GLY A 26 13.89 19.44 11.51
C GLY A 26 14.83 18.26 11.28
N CYS A 27 14.69 17.22 12.09
CA CYS A 27 15.33 15.95 11.79
C CYS A 27 14.92 15.60 10.36
N GLN A 28 15.83 15.75 9.41
CA GLN A 28 15.67 15.19 8.08
C GLN A 28 15.80 13.67 8.26
N LEU A 29 14.68 13.05 8.62
CA LEU A 29 14.55 11.61 8.73
C LEU A 29 14.59 11.07 7.30
N ASN A 30 15.79 10.72 6.85
CA ASN A 30 16.00 10.06 5.57
C ASN A 30 15.63 8.58 5.77
N LEU A 31 14.32 8.31 5.80
CA LEU A 31 13.77 6.97 5.89
C LEU A 31 13.92 6.29 4.52
N GLN A 32 15.10 5.74 4.28
CA GLN A 32 15.27 4.80 3.18
C GLN A 32 14.69 3.46 3.65
N MET A 33 13.40 3.24 3.39
CA MET A 33 12.76 1.97 3.73
C MET A 33 13.48 0.85 2.98
N PRO A 34 13.92 -0.23 3.67
CA PRO A 34 14.55 -1.35 3.00
C PRO A 34 13.56 -1.94 1.99
N THR A 35 14.02 -2.15 0.76
CA THR A 35 13.27 -2.92 -0.23
C THR A 35 13.16 -4.35 0.28
N PRO A 36 11.96 -4.90 0.50
CA PRO A 36 11.84 -6.26 0.98
C PRO A 36 12.43 -7.25 -0.05
N THR A 37 12.99 -8.35 0.44
CA THR A 37 13.66 -9.39 -0.38
C THR A 37 13.09 -10.76 -0.06
N GLY A 38 13.23 -11.72 -0.98
CA GLY A 38 12.72 -13.08 -0.80
C GLY A 38 11.21 -13.09 -0.51
N GLU A 39 10.79 -13.89 0.48
CA GLU A 39 9.37 -14.07 0.82
C GLU A 39 8.65 -12.76 1.14
N ASP A 40 9.31 -11.86 1.86
CA ASP A 40 8.72 -10.58 2.28
C ASP A 40 8.46 -9.63 1.10
N GLN A 41 9.17 -9.79 -0.02
CA GLN A 41 8.96 -9.00 -1.24
C GLN A 41 7.61 -9.30 -1.88
N ALA A 42 7.36 -10.57 -2.19
CA ALA A 42 6.10 -10.97 -2.82
C ALA A 42 4.91 -10.64 -1.93
N LYS A 43 5.03 -10.90 -0.62
CA LYS A 43 4.01 -10.55 0.36
C LYS A 43 3.72 -9.05 0.34
N PHE A 44 4.74 -8.21 0.47
CA PHE A 44 4.58 -6.76 0.52
C PHE A 44 3.95 -6.22 -0.77
N TYR A 45 4.43 -6.65 -1.94
CA TYR A 45 3.89 -6.20 -3.23
C TYR A 45 2.43 -6.57 -3.41
N LEU A 46 2.05 -7.82 -3.15
CA LEU A 46 0.66 -8.24 -3.30
C LEU A 46 -0.27 -7.55 -2.29
N GLN A 47 0.18 -7.30 -1.06
CA GLN A 47 -0.59 -6.51 -0.08
C GLN A 47 -0.76 -5.05 -0.51
N ALA A 48 0.27 -4.45 -1.11
CA ALA A 48 0.20 -3.09 -1.62
C ALA A 48 -0.75 -2.98 -2.81
N VAL A 49 -0.69 -3.94 -3.76
CA VAL A 49 -1.62 -4.03 -4.89
C VAL A 49 -3.05 -4.23 -4.39
N ALA A 50 -3.27 -5.14 -3.44
CA ALA A 50 -4.59 -5.39 -2.85
C ALA A 50 -5.21 -4.12 -2.28
N ARG A 51 -4.49 -3.42 -1.39
CA ARG A 51 -4.95 -2.16 -0.79
C ARG A 51 -5.15 -1.07 -1.82
N GLY A 52 -4.28 -1.00 -2.82
CA GLY A 52 -4.41 -0.08 -3.95
C GLY A 52 -5.72 -0.31 -4.70
N GLN A 53 -6.05 -1.56 -5.01
CA GLN A 53 -7.30 -1.93 -5.68
C GLN A 53 -8.54 -1.64 -4.83
N GLU A 54 -8.50 -1.93 -3.52
CA GLU A 54 -9.61 -1.59 -2.61
C GLU A 54 -9.87 -0.07 -2.58
N ALA A 55 -8.80 0.73 -2.47
CA ALA A 55 -8.89 2.19 -2.48
C ALA A 55 -9.34 2.73 -3.84
N TYR A 56 -8.82 2.18 -4.94
CA TYR A 56 -9.17 2.58 -6.30
C TYR A 56 -10.64 2.27 -6.60
N TYR A 57 -11.13 1.09 -6.20
CA TYR A 57 -12.54 0.73 -6.33
C TYR A 57 -13.43 1.68 -5.54
N LYS A 58 -13.07 1.98 -4.29
CA LYS A 58 -13.82 2.93 -3.45
C LYS A 58 -13.92 4.32 -4.08
N ALA A 59 -12.90 4.75 -4.82
CA ALA A 59 -12.88 6.05 -5.47
C ALA A 59 -13.58 6.07 -6.85
N ASN A 60 -13.52 4.98 -7.61
CA ASN A 60 -13.90 4.97 -9.03
C ASN A 60 -15.06 4.02 -9.37
N GLY A 61 -15.44 3.10 -8.48
CA GLY A 61 -16.50 2.11 -8.70
C GLY A 61 -16.09 0.92 -9.59
N GLU A 62 -14.81 0.80 -9.94
CA GLU A 62 -14.22 -0.27 -10.74
C GLU A 62 -12.79 -0.58 -10.28
N PHE A 63 -12.27 -1.77 -10.61
CA PHE A 63 -10.86 -2.09 -10.35
C PHE A 63 -9.94 -1.44 -11.39
N ALA A 64 -8.75 -1.06 -10.95
CA ALA A 64 -7.71 -0.59 -11.85
C ALA A 64 -7.24 -1.72 -12.79
N SER A 65 -6.92 -1.38 -14.03
CA SER A 65 -6.47 -2.33 -15.04
C SER A 65 -4.96 -2.59 -15.02
N SER A 66 -4.18 -1.84 -14.24
CA SER A 66 -2.72 -1.95 -14.16
C SER A 66 -2.16 -1.48 -12.80
N ALA A 67 -0.91 -1.85 -12.48
CA ALA A 67 -0.21 -1.34 -11.30
C ALA A 67 0.07 0.17 -11.37
N ASP A 68 0.35 0.70 -12.57
CA ASP A 68 0.64 2.13 -12.77
C ASP A 68 -0.56 3.00 -12.37
N SER A 69 -1.78 2.54 -12.68
CA SER A 69 -3.03 3.20 -12.27
C SER A 69 -3.21 3.26 -10.75
N LEU A 70 -2.53 2.39 -10.00
CA LEU A 70 -2.53 2.37 -8.53
C LEU A 70 -1.45 3.28 -7.92
N ASN A 71 -0.66 3.99 -8.74
CA ASN A 71 0.50 4.77 -8.33
C ASN A 71 1.51 3.96 -7.49
N LEU A 72 1.69 2.68 -7.84
CA LEU A 72 2.66 1.81 -7.20
C LEU A 72 3.96 1.80 -8.01
N ASP A 73 5.05 2.27 -7.40
CA ASP A 73 6.38 2.31 -8.04
C ASP A 73 7.16 1.01 -7.77
N PHE A 74 6.65 -0.09 -8.32
CA PHE A 74 7.23 -1.43 -8.17
C PHE A 74 7.50 -2.07 -9.53
N LYS A 75 8.62 -2.80 -9.64
CA LYS A 75 8.91 -3.63 -10.80
C LYS A 75 8.15 -4.95 -10.70
N LEU A 76 7.37 -5.31 -11.74
CA LEU A 76 6.65 -6.59 -11.83
C LEU A 76 7.54 -7.77 -12.27
N ASP A 77 8.82 -7.52 -12.49
CA ASP A 77 9.86 -8.51 -12.75
C ASP A 77 11.02 -8.18 -11.80
N THR A 78 11.21 -9.04 -10.79
CA THR A 78 12.29 -8.94 -9.80
C THR A 78 13.19 -10.17 -9.89
N PRO A 79 14.40 -10.16 -9.30
CA PRO A 79 15.25 -11.34 -9.27
C PRO A 79 14.55 -12.58 -8.70
N GLU A 80 13.72 -12.40 -7.66
CA GLU A 80 13.08 -13.48 -6.92
C GLU A 80 11.70 -13.89 -7.47
N TYR A 81 10.98 -12.97 -8.13
CA TYR A 81 9.60 -13.19 -8.55
C TYR A 81 9.25 -12.58 -9.91
N ASP A 82 8.35 -13.25 -10.63
CA ASP A 82 7.55 -12.64 -11.69
C ASP A 82 6.14 -12.35 -11.17
N TYR A 83 5.60 -11.18 -11.50
CA TYR A 83 4.26 -10.78 -11.08
C TYR A 83 3.32 -10.71 -12.27
N THR A 84 2.08 -11.16 -12.06
CA THR A 84 1.01 -11.05 -13.05
C THR A 84 -0.20 -10.44 -12.37
N LEU A 85 -0.75 -9.39 -12.99
CA LEU A 85 -1.90 -8.65 -12.50
C LEU A 85 -2.97 -8.65 -13.59
N LEU A 86 -4.14 -9.20 -13.31
CA LEU A 86 -5.18 -9.44 -14.31
C LEU A 86 -6.55 -9.07 -13.76
N SER A 87 -7.24 -8.20 -14.49
CA SER A 87 -8.65 -7.89 -14.23
C SER A 87 -9.54 -8.91 -14.95
N HIS A 88 -10.60 -9.39 -14.31
CA HIS A 88 -11.49 -10.41 -14.87
C HIS A 88 -12.95 -9.94 -14.92
N GLY A 89 -13.56 -10.03 -16.11
CA GLY A 89 -14.97 -9.68 -16.38
C GLY A 89 -15.15 -8.34 -17.12
N ASP A 90 -16.31 -8.15 -17.76
CA ASP A 90 -16.63 -6.95 -18.57
C ASP A 90 -16.89 -5.69 -17.71
N HIS A 91 -17.19 -5.89 -16.43
CA HIS A 91 -17.15 -4.91 -15.35
C HIS A 91 -16.48 -5.63 -14.18
N PRO A 92 -15.19 -5.38 -13.89
CA PRO A 92 -14.39 -6.40 -13.23
C PRO A 92 -14.89 -6.67 -11.81
N TYR A 93 -15.52 -7.83 -11.65
CA TYR A 93 -15.99 -8.34 -10.37
C TYR A 93 -14.82 -8.80 -9.49
N SER A 94 -13.66 -9.03 -10.11
CA SER A 94 -12.48 -9.51 -9.44
C SER A 94 -11.20 -9.09 -10.16
N PHE A 95 -10.16 -8.85 -9.37
CA PHE A 95 -8.80 -8.60 -9.81
C PHE A 95 -7.89 -9.70 -9.24
N GLU A 96 -7.22 -10.44 -10.12
CA GLU A 96 -6.29 -11.50 -9.75
C GLU A 96 -4.85 -10.96 -9.79
N MET A 97 -4.08 -11.32 -8.77
CA MET A 97 -2.67 -10.98 -8.65
C MET A 97 -1.88 -12.23 -8.30
N LYS A 98 -0.76 -12.47 -8.98
CA LYS A 98 0.10 -13.64 -8.77
C LYS A 98 1.55 -13.21 -8.63
N ALA A 99 2.29 -13.92 -7.78
CA ALA A 99 3.75 -13.87 -7.72
C ALA A 99 4.29 -15.29 -7.91
N PHE A 100 5.05 -15.49 -8.99
CA PHE A 100 5.69 -16.74 -9.39
C PHE A 100 7.13 -16.73 -8.87
N ALA A 101 7.47 -17.65 -7.97
CA ALA A 101 8.83 -17.74 -7.47
C ALA A 101 9.80 -18.19 -8.57
N LYS A 102 10.94 -17.51 -8.68
CA LYS A 102 12.03 -17.83 -9.61
C LYS A 102 13.13 -18.68 -8.97
N GLU A 103 13.33 -18.50 -7.68
CA GLU A 103 14.37 -19.18 -6.93
C GLU A 103 13.84 -20.39 -6.15
N GLU A 104 14.70 -21.38 -5.94
CA GLU A 104 14.41 -22.48 -5.03
C GLU A 104 14.28 -21.97 -3.59
N GLY A 105 13.41 -22.61 -2.80
CA GLY A 105 13.20 -22.23 -1.40
C GLY A 105 12.16 -21.13 -1.19
N LEU A 106 11.63 -20.52 -2.26
CA LEU A 106 10.60 -19.48 -2.17
C LEU A 106 9.18 -20.03 -2.45
N PRO A 107 8.15 -19.62 -1.69
CA PRO A 107 6.76 -19.93 -2.00
C PRO A 107 6.24 -19.03 -3.13
N SER A 108 5.23 -19.50 -3.86
CA SER A 108 4.47 -18.69 -4.81
C SER A 108 3.14 -18.23 -4.22
N TYR A 109 2.59 -17.15 -4.77
CA TYR A 109 1.44 -16.45 -4.20
C TYR A 109 0.35 -16.21 -5.24
N THR A 110 -0.90 -16.30 -4.79
CA THR A 110 -2.06 -15.81 -5.53
C THR A 110 -2.93 -14.99 -4.59
N GLY A 111 -3.32 -13.81 -5.02
CA GLY A 111 -4.33 -12.98 -4.39
C GLY A 111 -5.48 -12.70 -5.35
N VAL A 112 -6.66 -12.50 -4.79
CA VAL A 112 -7.83 -12.02 -5.53
C VAL A 112 -8.46 -10.90 -4.71
N VAL A 113 -8.69 -9.76 -5.35
CA VAL A 113 -9.60 -8.72 -4.86
C VAL A 113 -10.94 -8.92 -5.53
N TYR A 114 -12.03 -8.92 -4.79
CA TYR A 114 -13.37 -9.09 -5.36
C TYR A 114 -14.38 -8.23 -4.61
N ILE A 115 -15.55 -8.07 -5.21
CA ILE A 115 -16.63 -7.29 -4.62
C ILE A 115 -17.49 -8.14 -3.69
N GLU A 116 -17.62 -7.69 -2.46
CA GLU A 116 -18.56 -8.21 -1.47
C GLU A 116 -19.67 -7.16 -1.28
N ALA A 117 -20.89 -7.53 -1.65
CA ALA A 117 -22.06 -6.67 -1.52
C ALA A 117 -22.97 -7.21 -0.40
N THR A 118 -23.27 -6.35 0.55
CA THR A 118 -24.29 -6.56 1.58
C THR A 118 -25.52 -5.69 1.29
N GLN A 119 -26.56 -5.77 2.11
CA GLN A 119 -27.73 -4.90 1.98
C GLN A 119 -27.40 -3.41 2.22
N GLU A 120 -26.30 -3.13 2.92
CA GLU A 120 -25.96 -1.78 3.39
C GLU A 120 -24.73 -1.20 2.69
N GLU A 121 -23.78 -2.05 2.28
CA GLU A 121 -22.48 -1.61 1.76
C GLU A 121 -21.96 -2.55 0.66
N VAL A 122 -21.27 -1.96 -0.32
CA VAL A 122 -20.52 -2.66 -1.35
C VAL A 122 -19.04 -2.36 -1.15
N ASN A 123 -18.27 -3.39 -0.82
CA ASN A 123 -16.85 -3.27 -0.53
C ASN A 123 -16.02 -4.13 -1.48
N ALA A 124 -14.83 -3.64 -1.81
CA ALA A 124 -13.78 -4.49 -2.35
C ALA A 124 -13.04 -5.16 -1.18
N VAL A 125 -12.81 -6.47 -1.27
CA VAL A 125 -12.10 -7.26 -0.27
C VAL A 125 -11.05 -8.13 -0.92
N ALA A 126 -9.87 -8.23 -0.30
CA ALA A 126 -8.78 -9.05 -0.78
C ALA A 126 -8.62 -10.36 0.01
N ASN A 127 -8.30 -11.44 -0.71
CA ASN A 127 -7.84 -12.70 -0.14
C ASN A 127 -6.53 -13.13 -0.80
N LEU A 128 -5.51 -13.41 0.02
CA LEU A 128 -4.17 -13.79 -0.42
C LEU A 128 -3.79 -15.16 0.14
N CYS A 129 -3.23 -16.00 -0.72
CA CYS A 129 -2.78 -17.34 -0.40
C CYS A 129 -1.35 -17.55 -0.91
N LYS A 130 -0.55 -18.30 -0.14
CA LYS A 130 0.78 -18.76 -0.54
C LYS A 130 0.89 -20.27 -0.49
N THR A 131 1.77 -20.86 -1.30
CA THR A 131 2.05 -22.30 -1.20
C THR A 131 2.63 -22.66 0.18
N GLU A 132 2.25 -23.82 0.72
CA GLU A 132 2.77 -24.33 2.01
C GLU A 132 4.26 -24.68 1.92
N HIS A 133 4.69 -25.10 0.74
CA HIS A 133 6.08 -25.43 0.43
C HIS A 133 6.58 -24.57 -0.73
N PRO A 134 7.92 -24.38 -0.84
CA PRO A 134 8.51 -23.71 -2.00
C PRO A 134 8.01 -24.29 -3.32
N SER A 135 7.66 -23.42 -4.26
CA SER A 135 7.08 -23.80 -5.54
C SER A 135 7.16 -22.62 -6.51
N PRO A 136 7.50 -22.84 -7.80
CA PRO A 136 7.43 -21.81 -8.83
C PRO A 136 6.00 -21.59 -9.35
N THR A 137 5.05 -22.44 -8.96
CA THR A 137 3.66 -22.39 -9.42
C THR A 137 2.74 -21.84 -8.32
N PRO A 138 2.06 -20.71 -8.56
CA PRO A 138 1.09 -20.14 -7.62
C PRO A 138 -0.14 -21.04 -7.37
N PRO A 139 -0.77 -20.95 -6.18
CA PRO A 139 -2.02 -21.63 -5.90
C PRO A 139 -3.13 -21.20 -6.87
N LYS A 140 -4.01 -22.12 -7.27
CA LYS A 140 -5.18 -21.79 -8.10
C LYS A 140 -6.33 -21.32 -7.23
N LEU A 141 -6.40 -20.01 -6.99
CA LEU A 141 -7.42 -19.39 -6.17
C LEU A 141 -8.70 -19.12 -7.00
N PRO A 142 -9.91 -19.38 -6.50
CA PRO A 142 -11.13 -18.99 -7.19
C PRO A 142 -11.20 -17.47 -7.36
N LEU A 143 -11.72 -16.99 -8.49
CA LEU A 143 -11.86 -15.54 -8.74
C LEU A 143 -13.05 -14.91 -8.00
N LYS A 144 -13.96 -15.73 -7.48
CA LYS A 144 -15.16 -15.30 -6.76
C LYS A 144 -15.34 -16.13 -5.50
N PRO A 145 -15.85 -15.54 -4.41
CA PRO A 145 -16.27 -16.32 -3.25
C PRO A 145 -17.42 -17.26 -3.62
N GLN A 146 -17.55 -18.35 -2.87
CA GLN A 146 -18.79 -19.12 -2.92
C GLN A 146 -19.89 -18.32 -2.21
N PRO A 147 -21.17 -18.46 -2.61
CA PRO A 147 -22.26 -17.80 -1.89
C PRO A 147 -22.17 -18.08 -0.39
N GLU A 148 -22.27 -17.02 0.43
CA GLU A 148 -22.26 -17.09 1.89
C GLU A 148 -20.94 -17.59 2.53
N GLN A 149 -19.85 -17.68 1.76
CA GLN A 149 -18.54 -18.08 2.28
C GLN A 149 -17.41 -17.19 1.77
N ALA A 150 -16.61 -16.67 2.70
CA ALA A 150 -15.34 -16.05 2.37
C ALA A 150 -14.46 -17.02 1.56
N LEU A 151 -13.68 -16.47 0.64
CA LEU A 151 -12.80 -17.26 -0.22
C LEU A 151 -11.71 -17.93 0.64
N LYS A 152 -11.55 -19.24 0.47
CA LYS A 152 -10.57 -20.06 1.19
C LYS A 152 -9.40 -20.43 0.29
N CYS A 153 -8.20 -20.48 0.88
CA CYS A 153 -7.02 -20.98 0.18
C CYS A 153 -7.20 -22.47 -0.18
N PRO A 154 -6.84 -22.88 -1.41
CA PRO A 154 -6.92 -24.29 -1.82
C PRO A 154 -5.92 -25.16 -1.04
N ILE A 155 -6.13 -26.48 -1.08
CA ILE A 155 -5.23 -27.47 -0.47
C ILE A 155 -3.79 -27.26 -0.99
N GLY A 156 -2.81 -27.34 -0.08
CA GLY A 156 -1.39 -27.06 -0.39
C GLY A 156 -1.05 -25.57 -0.33
N SER A 157 -1.96 -24.73 0.15
CA SER A 157 -1.72 -23.30 0.35
C SER A 157 -2.38 -22.78 1.63
N VAL A 158 -1.79 -21.73 2.19
CA VAL A 158 -2.21 -21.10 3.45
C VAL A 158 -2.47 -19.61 3.25
N PRO A 159 -3.37 -19.00 4.06
CA PRO A 159 -3.64 -17.57 3.99
C PRO A 159 -2.40 -16.76 4.36
N VAL A 160 -2.25 -15.61 3.71
CA VAL A 160 -1.20 -14.63 4.00
C VAL A 160 -1.80 -13.54 4.89
N GLN A 161 -1.22 -13.35 6.08
CA GLN A 161 -1.61 -12.28 7.03
C GLN A 161 -0.92 -10.96 6.70
#